data_AF-B4VHC9-F1
#
_entry.id   AF-B4VHC9-F1
#
_cell.length_a   1.000
_cell.length_b   1.000
_cell.length_c   1.000
_cell.angle_alpha   90.00
_cell.angle_beta   90.00
_cell.angle_gamma   90.00
#
_symmetry.space_group_name_H-M   'P 1'
#
loop_
_entity.id
_entity.type
_entity.pdbx_description
1 polymer ?
#
loop_
_entity_poly.entity_id
_entity_poly.type
_entity_poly.pdbx_seq_one_letter_code
_entity_poly.pdbx_strand_id
1 'polypeptide(L)'
;MDELLQDAATDAGIYSQHLRHHLATLKEHPELANALEKVVNATEPVPLDTMQAYKLHSMGLIEQQGNQVTPRCQLYRQYFREHLN
;
A
#
# COMPACT_ATOMS: atom_id res chain seq x y z
N MET A 1 -3.38 -0.29 20.36
CA MET A 1 -4.75 0.28 20.36
C MET A 1 -5.17 0.17 18.90
N ASP A 2 -5.25 -1.08 18.43
CA ASP A 2 -5.20 -1.47 17.02
C ASP A 2 -6.22 -2.61 16.76
N GLU A 3 -7.27 -2.64 17.56
CA GLU A 3 -8.30 -3.67 17.53
C GLU A 3 -9.38 -3.34 16.48
N LEU A 4 -9.36 -2.13 15.91
CA LEU A 4 -10.33 -1.70 14.90
C LEU A 4 -9.97 -2.12 13.46
N LEU A 5 -8.69 -2.38 13.15
CA LEU A 5 -8.32 -2.99 11.86
C LEU A 5 -8.51 -4.51 11.86
N GLN A 6 -8.47 -5.15 13.04
CA GLN A 6 -8.80 -6.58 13.17
C GLN A 6 -10.28 -6.86 12.84
N ASP A 7 -11.18 -5.91 13.13
CA ASP A 7 -12.63 -6.07 12.92
C ASP A 7 -13.05 -5.85 11.45
N ALA A 8 -12.41 -4.90 10.75
CA ALA A 8 -12.60 -4.74 9.30
C ALA A 8 -11.99 -5.90 8.49
N ALA A 9 -10.95 -6.56 9.03
CA ALA A 9 -10.38 -7.77 8.46
C ALA A 9 -11.29 -9.01 8.63
N THR A 10 -12.29 -8.96 9.51
CA THR A 10 -13.18 -10.10 9.77
C THR A 10 -14.35 -10.20 8.78
N ASP A 11 -14.75 -9.10 8.15
CA ASP A 11 -15.63 -9.10 6.96
C ASP A 11 -14.83 -9.39 5.66
N ALA A 12 -13.49 -9.31 5.74
CA ALA A 12 -12.55 -9.30 4.62
C ALA A 12 -11.91 -10.65 4.26
N GLY A 13 -12.66 -11.76 4.30
CA GLY A 13 -12.16 -13.04 3.76
C GLY A 13 -11.61 -12.92 2.32
N ILE A 14 -12.13 -11.95 1.54
CA ILE A 14 -11.77 -11.71 0.15
C ILE A 14 -10.61 -10.72 0.01
N TYR A 15 -10.57 -9.63 0.80
CA TYR A 15 -9.54 -8.60 0.69
C TYR A 15 -8.27 -8.93 1.48
N SER A 16 -8.35 -9.65 2.60
CA SER A 16 -7.16 -10.01 3.38
C SER A 16 -6.21 -10.92 2.61
N GLN A 17 -6.74 -11.82 1.76
CA GLN A 17 -5.89 -12.66 0.92
C GLN A 17 -5.17 -11.83 -0.15
N HIS A 18 -5.89 -10.89 -0.80
CA HIS A 18 -5.29 -9.96 -1.75
C HIS A 18 -4.20 -9.08 -1.11
N LEU A 19 -4.46 -8.49 0.05
CA LEU A 19 -3.50 -7.65 0.76
C LEU A 19 -2.25 -8.42 1.19
N ARG A 20 -2.42 -9.65 1.70
CA ARG A 20 -1.29 -10.52 2.05
C ARG A 20 -0.47 -10.92 0.84
N HIS A 21 -1.11 -11.23 -0.28
CA HIS A 21 -0.40 -11.56 -1.51
C HIS A 21 0.46 -10.39 -1.98
N HIS A 22 -0.12 -9.18 -2.04
CA HIS A 22 0.64 -7.97 -2.36
C HIS A 22 1.77 -7.71 -1.37
N LEU A 23 1.54 -7.89 -0.06
CA LEU A 23 2.57 -7.75 0.96
C LEU A 23 3.73 -8.73 0.76
N ALA A 24 3.44 -9.98 0.39
CA ALA A 24 4.47 -10.97 0.09
C ALA A 24 5.33 -10.51 -1.11
N THR A 25 4.69 -10.10 -2.21
CA THR A 25 5.39 -9.55 -3.38
C THR A 25 6.24 -8.32 -3.02
N LEU A 26 5.73 -7.42 -2.17
CA LEU A 26 6.48 -6.25 -1.71
C LEU A 26 7.70 -6.64 -0.88
N LYS A 27 7.62 -7.69 -0.06
CA LYS A 27 8.77 -8.19 0.72
C LYS A 27 9.84 -8.81 -0.18
N GLU A 28 9.45 -9.43 -1.29
CA GLU A 28 10.41 -9.92 -2.30
C GLU A 28 11.06 -8.78 -3.09
N HIS A 29 10.39 -7.63 -3.19
CA HIS A 29 10.85 -6.43 -3.90
C HIS A 29 11.01 -5.24 -2.94
N PRO A 30 12.12 -5.16 -2.18
CA PRO A 30 12.32 -4.12 -1.16
C PRO A 30 12.29 -2.69 -1.74
N GLU A 31 12.62 -2.52 -3.02
CA GLU A 31 12.49 -1.25 -3.75
C GLU A 31 11.03 -0.74 -3.76
N LEU A 32 10.06 -1.66 -3.94
CA LEU A 32 8.63 -1.34 -4.01
C LEU A 32 8.04 -1.19 -2.62
N ALA A 33 8.50 -2.00 -1.65
CA ALA A 33 8.11 -1.86 -0.25
C ALA A 33 8.46 -0.48 0.29
N ASN A 34 9.71 -0.04 0.10
CA ASN A 34 10.17 1.28 0.57
C ASN A 34 9.42 2.42 -0.16
N ALA A 35 9.17 2.26 -1.46
CA ALA A 35 8.36 3.21 -2.21
C ALA A 35 6.93 3.32 -1.66
N LEU A 36 6.26 2.19 -1.41
CA LEU A 36 4.91 2.18 -0.85
C LEU A 36 4.88 2.69 0.58
N GLU A 37 5.87 2.36 1.41
CA GLU A 37 6.04 2.84 2.77
C GLU A 37 6.04 4.38 2.81
N LYS A 38 6.80 5.02 1.91
CA LYS A 38 6.81 6.49 1.77
C LYS A 38 5.42 7.02 1.44
N VAL A 39 4.71 6.39 0.51
CA VAL A 39 3.36 6.81 0.08
C VAL A 39 2.35 6.70 1.21
N VAL A 40 2.38 5.61 2.00
CA VAL A 40 1.40 5.40 3.07
C VAL A 40 1.69 6.24 4.31
N ASN A 41 2.96 6.56 4.57
CA ASN A 41 3.38 7.45 5.65
C ASN A 41 3.22 8.94 5.30
N ALA A 42 3.35 9.33 4.03
CA ALA A 42 3.23 10.72 3.62
C ALA A 42 1.78 11.19 3.57
N THR A 43 1.45 12.28 4.28
CA THR A 43 0.13 12.93 4.25
C THR A 43 -0.23 13.53 2.89
N GLU A 44 0.77 13.81 2.06
CA GLU A 44 0.64 14.43 0.74
C GLU A 44 1.14 13.49 -0.36
N PRO A 45 0.75 13.70 -1.63
CA PRO A 45 1.23 12.91 -2.75
C PRO A 45 2.75 12.95 -2.84
N VAL A 46 3.41 11.79 -2.97
CA VAL A 46 4.87 11.73 -3.07
C VAL A 46 5.32 11.41 -4.49
N PRO A 47 6.41 12.01 -4.97
CA PRO A 47 7.02 11.58 -6.21
C PRO A 47 7.69 10.21 -6.00
N LEU A 48 7.44 9.29 -6.92
CA LEU A 48 8.12 8.00 -7.00
C LEU A 48 8.82 7.86 -8.34
N ASP A 49 9.80 6.97 -8.40
CA ASP A 49 10.39 6.57 -9.67
C ASP A 49 9.32 6.00 -10.60
N THR A 50 9.38 6.34 -11.89
CA THR A 50 8.39 5.92 -12.89
C THR A 50 8.17 4.42 -12.90
N MET A 51 9.23 3.61 -12.74
CA MET A 51 9.08 2.15 -12.71
C MET A 51 8.37 1.67 -11.44
N GLN A 52 8.67 2.28 -10.28
CA GLN A 52 8.04 1.95 -9.00
C GLN A 52 6.56 2.36 -9.01
N ALA A 53 6.26 3.58 -9.46
CA ALA A 53 4.92 4.10 -9.59
C ALA A 53 4.09 3.22 -10.54
N TYR A 54 4.63 2.86 -11.70
CA TYR A 54 3.94 2.00 -12.66
C TYR A 54 3.64 0.61 -12.09
N LYS A 55 4.62 -0.03 -11.41
CA LYS A 55 4.43 -1.35 -10.78
C LYS A 55 3.38 -1.31 -9.68
N LEU A 56 3.50 -0.37 -8.74
CA LEU A 56 2.54 -0.23 -7.63
C LEU A 56 1.13 0.13 -8.13
N HIS A 57 1.04 0.94 -9.20
CA HIS A 57 -0.23 1.28 -9.84
C HIS A 57 -0.86 0.08 -10.55
N SER A 58 -0.04 -0.73 -11.25
CA SER A 58 -0.49 -1.98 -11.89
C SER A 58 -0.95 -3.03 -10.87
N MET A 59 -0.34 -3.04 -9.68
CA MET A 59 -0.82 -3.83 -8.54
C MET A 59 -2.10 -3.27 -7.91
N GLY A 60 -2.53 -2.07 -8.31
CA GLY A 60 -3.73 -1.41 -7.79
C GLY A 60 -3.57 -0.86 -6.37
N LEU A 61 -2.34 -0.69 -5.87
CA LEU A 61 -2.05 -0.23 -4.50
C LEU A 61 -2.11 1.30 -4.37
N ILE A 62 -1.78 2.00 -5.46
CA ILE A 62 -1.67 3.45 -5.53
C ILE A 62 -2.42 4.02 -6.73
N GLU A 63 -2.73 5.30 -6.64
CA GLU A 63 -3.20 6.12 -7.75
C GLU A 63 -2.15 7.15 -8.13
N GLN A 64 -2.03 7.40 -9.42
CA GLN A 64 -1.14 8.43 -9.97
C GLN A 64 -1.93 9.74 -10.10
N GLN A 65 -1.45 10.80 -9.45
CA GLN A 65 -1.93 12.16 -9.61
C GLN A 65 -0.80 13.01 -10.22
N GLY A 66 -0.83 13.15 -11.55
CA GLY A 66 0.23 13.81 -12.29
C GLY A 66 1.57 13.10 -12.12
N ASN A 67 2.55 13.78 -11.54
CA ASN A 67 3.90 13.26 -11.31
C ASN A 67 4.11 12.73 -9.88
N GLN A 68 3.03 12.63 -9.11
CA GLN A 68 3.02 12.15 -7.73
C GLN A 68 2.03 11.00 -7.59
N VAL A 69 2.15 10.27 -6.48
CA VAL A 69 1.30 9.13 -6.19
C VAL A 69 0.66 9.24 -4.82
N THR A 70 -0.55 8.70 -4.72
CA THR A 70 -1.31 8.62 -3.47
C THR A 70 -1.74 7.17 -3.23
N PRO A 71 -1.90 6.74 -1.97
CA PRO A 71 -2.49 5.43 -1.71
C PRO A 71 -3.92 5.40 -2.26
N ARG A 72 -4.32 4.31 -2.91
CA ARG A 72 -5.63 4.19 -3.57
C ARG A 72 -6.79 4.33 -2.59
N CYS A 73 -6.67 3.73 -1.41
CA CYS A 73 -7.66 3.79 -0.35
C CYS A 73 -7.01 3.90 1.03
N GLN A 74 -7.75 4.45 1.99
CA GLN A 74 -7.32 4.51 3.40
C GLN A 74 -7.08 3.11 3.99
N LEU A 75 -7.81 2.09 3.53
CA LEU A 75 -7.58 0.69 3.95
C LEU A 75 -6.16 0.20 3.62
N TYR A 76 -5.72 0.41 2.37
CA TYR A 76 -4.37 0.06 1.93
C TYR A 76 -3.33 0.84 2.74
N ARG A 77 -3.60 2.14 2.92
CA ARG A 77 -2.74 3.00 3.73
C ARG A 77 -2.55 2.47 5.14
N GLN A 78 -3.62 2.15 5.86
CA GLN A 78 -3.53 1.65 7.23
C GLN A 78 -2.82 0.29 7.28
N TYR A 79 -3.26 -0.67 6.46
CA TYR A 79 -2.69 -2.01 6.44
C TYR A 79 -1.18 -2.00 6.13
N PHE A 80 -0.77 -1.37 5.02
CA PHE A 80 0.65 -1.35 4.64
C PHE A 80 1.49 -0.48 5.57
N ARG A 81 0.92 0.55 6.20
CA ARG A 81 1.63 1.34 7.20
C ARG A 81 1.90 0.54 8.47
N GLU A 82 1.01 -0.33 8.90
CA GLU A 82 1.26 -1.21 10.05
C GLU A 82 2.22 -2.37 9.72
N HIS A 83 2.24 -2.82 8.46
CA HIS A 83 3.03 -3.98 8.05
C HIS A 83 4.40 -3.67 7.42
N LEU A 84 4.64 -2.43 6.98
CA LEU A 84 5.91 -2.00 6.38
C LEU A 84 6.73 -1.06 7.28
N ASN A 85 6.13 -0.52 8.35
CA ASN A 85 6.80 0.38 9.30
C ASN A 85 7.51 -0.37 10.43
#